data_AF-W7Y2T0-F1
#
_entry.id   AF-W7Y2T0-F1
#
_cell.length_a   1.000
_cell.length_b   1.000
_cell.length_c   1.000
_cell.angle_alpha   90.00
_cell.angle_beta   90.00
_cell.angle_gamma   90.00
#
_symmetry.space_group_name_H-M   'P 1'
#
loop_
_entity.id
_entity.type
_entity.pdbx_description
1 polymer ?
#
loop_
_entity_poly.entity_id
_entity_poly.type
_entity_poly.pdbx_seq_one_letter_code
_entity_poly.pdbx_strand_id
1 'polypeptide(L)'
;MLPDINKIKGIHPGAILKREVKKRGLKNKDLALMVDEHAQTISAILKEKRSVNPKLSIRLGKQLGVEEDYFMLLQASYDVKKAYQKTGNKLIPNLKLIRKAIFWDTDFDKIDWLKNKRAIIKRIFERGNDIEIREILNFYGTADVKHEIRNIGSSYLDSFSKNVAKYLS
;
A
#
# COMPACT_ATOMS: atom_id res chain seq x y z
N MET A 1 19.14 -6.74 -11.96
CA MET A 1 19.21 -5.55 -11.09
C MET A 1 17.90 -5.40 -10.37
N LEU A 2 17.99 -5.45 -9.04
CA LEU A 2 16.86 -5.31 -8.13
C LEU A 2 16.41 -3.84 -8.08
N PRO A 3 15.11 -3.57 -7.89
CA PRO A 3 14.57 -2.22 -7.85
C PRO A 3 14.96 -1.50 -6.55
N ASP A 4 14.89 -0.16 -6.58
CA ASP A 4 15.04 0.67 -5.38
C ASP A 4 13.95 0.32 -4.34
N ILE A 5 14.36 0.10 -3.09
CA ILE A 5 13.51 -0.27 -1.95
C ILE A 5 12.35 0.71 -1.79
N ASN A 6 12.58 2.02 -1.99
CA ASN A 6 11.56 3.04 -1.83
C ASN A 6 10.37 2.86 -2.78
N LYS A 7 10.61 2.31 -3.98
CA LYS A 7 9.57 2.07 -4.99
C LYS A 7 8.75 0.80 -4.74
N ILE A 8 9.28 -0.14 -3.96
CA ILE A 8 8.68 -1.46 -3.72
C ILE A 8 8.32 -1.72 -2.26
N LYS A 9 8.37 -0.68 -1.43
CA LYS A 9 8.07 -0.75 0.00
C LYS A 9 6.71 -1.41 0.25
N GLY A 10 6.69 -2.43 1.10
CA GLY A 10 5.46 -3.16 1.46
C GLY A 10 5.05 -4.27 0.48
N ILE A 11 5.94 -4.69 -0.43
CA ILE A 11 5.83 -5.92 -1.21
C ILE A 11 6.62 -7.03 -0.51
N HIS A 12 6.12 -8.26 -0.50
CA HIS A 12 6.82 -9.39 0.11
C HIS A 12 8.18 -9.64 -0.59
N PRO A 13 9.29 -9.82 0.14
CA PRO A 13 10.62 -10.06 -0.45
C PRO A 13 10.67 -11.23 -1.44
N GLY A 14 9.95 -12.30 -1.10
CA GLY A 14 9.73 -13.46 -1.97
C GLY A 14 9.19 -13.16 -3.37
N ALA A 15 8.30 -12.17 -3.53
CA ALA A 15 7.76 -11.78 -4.84
C ALA A 15 8.86 -11.16 -5.71
N ILE A 16 9.68 -10.29 -5.11
CA ILE A 16 10.82 -9.65 -5.77
C ILE A 16 11.88 -10.68 -6.13
N LEU A 17 12.20 -11.58 -5.19
CA LEU A 17 13.16 -12.66 -5.39
C LEU A 17 12.72 -13.60 -6.51
N LYS A 18 11.45 -13.99 -6.55
CA LYS A 18 10.89 -14.84 -7.63
C LYS A 18 11.05 -14.22 -9.01
N ARG A 19 10.83 -12.91 -9.12
CA ARG A 19 11.03 -12.18 -10.37
C ARG A 19 12.50 -12.17 -10.79
N GLU A 20 13.41 -11.93 -9.86
CA GLU A 20 14.86 -11.90 -10.14
C GLU A 20 15.40 -13.29 -10.51
N VAL A 21 14.99 -14.35 -9.80
CA VAL A 21 15.33 -15.75 -10.11
C VAL A 21 14.88 -16.11 -11.53
N LYS A 22 13.64 -15.78 -11.90
CA LYS A 22 13.11 -16.02 -13.24
C LYS A 22 13.89 -15.25 -14.30
N LYS A 23 14.24 -13.98 -14.02
CA LYS A 23 15.03 -13.15 -14.94
C LYS A 23 16.43 -13.69 -15.19
N ARG A 24 17.04 -14.31 -14.17
CA ARG A 24 18.39 -14.93 -14.26
C ARG A 24 18.36 -16.37 -14.78
N GLY A 25 17.19 -16.93 -15.07
CA GLY A 25 17.06 -18.33 -15.51
C GLY A 25 17.43 -19.36 -14.44
N LEU A 26 17.49 -18.96 -13.17
CA LEU A 26 17.89 -19.84 -12.06
C LEU A 26 16.73 -20.75 -11.65
N LYS A 27 17.02 -22.01 -11.28
CA LYS A 27 16.04 -22.89 -10.63
C LYS A 27 16.04 -22.65 -9.13
N ASN A 28 14.93 -22.98 -8.48
CA ASN A 28 14.80 -22.85 -7.02
C ASN A 28 15.87 -23.66 -6.25
N LYS A 29 16.26 -24.82 -6.79
CA LYS A 29 17.31 -25.67 -6.21
C LYS A 29 18.68 -24.99 -6.27
N ASP A 30 19.00 -24.38 -7.41
CA ASP A 30 20.26 -23.67 -7.62
C ASP A 30 20.39 -22.50 -6.64
N LEU A 31 19.32 -21.71 -6.50
CA LEU A 31 19.29 -20.62 -5.53
C LEU A 31 19.48 -21.12 -4.09
N ALA A 32 18.86 -22.25 -3.74
CA ALA A 32 18.97 -22.83 -2.41
C ALA A 32 20.40 -23.26 -2.08
N LEU A 33 21.09 -23.87 -3.06
CA LEU A 33 22.51 -24.22 -2.93
C LEU A 33 23.39 -22.96 -2.79
N MET A 34 23.15 -21.92 -3.60
CA MET A 34 23.93 -20.68 -3.58
C MET A 34 23.87 -19.95 -2.22
N VAL A 35 22.73 -20.04 -1.54
CA VAL A 35 22.51 -19.38 -0.23
C VAL A 35 22.55 -20.36 0.94
N ASP A 36 23.02 -21.59 0.72
CA ASP A 36 23.17 -22.63 1.74
C ASP A 36 21.91 -22.79 2.61
N GLU A 37 20.75 -22.88 1.95
CA GLU A 37 19.43 -23.07 2.56
C GLU A 37 18.71 -24.28 1.96
N HIS A 38 17.72 -24.78 2.69
CA HIS A 38 16.91 -25.88 2.17
C HIS A 38 15.99 -25.42 1.02
N ALA A 39 15.87 -26.22 -0.03
CA ALA A 39 15.04 -25.90 -1.20
C ALA A 39 13.57 -25.64 -0.84
N GLN A 40 13.07 -26.27 0.25
CA GLN A 40 11.72 -26.02 0.77
C GLN A 40 11.60 -24.63 1.40
N THR A 41 12.64 -24.15 2.09
CA THR A 41 12.70 -22.79 2.65
C THR A 41 12.61 -21.76 1.54
N ILE A 42 13.47 -21.88 0.52
CA ILE A 42 13.43 -21.00 -0.66
C ILE A 42 12.08 -21.08 -1.36
N SER A 43 11.56 -22.27 -1.58
CA SER A 43 10.25 -22.44 -2.23
C SER A 43 9.10 -21.82 -1.44
N ALA A 44 9.14 -21.88 -0.10
CA ALA A 44 8.14 -21.23 0.75
C ALA A 44 8.25 -19.70 0.69
N ILE A 45 9.47 -19.16 0.66
CA ILE A 45 9.71 -17.72 0.52
C ILE A 45 9.23 -17.22 -0.85
N LEU A 46 9.59 -17.92 -1.94
CA LEU A 46 9.15 -17.58 -3.30
C LEU A 46 7.62 -17.66 -3.49
N LYS A 47 6.93 -18.44 -2.65
CA LYS A 47 5.47 -18.52 -2.58
C LYS A 47 4.86 -17.55 -1.55
N GLU A 48 5.67 -16.67 -0.96
CA GLU A 48 5.25 -15.67 0.03
C GLU A 48 4.63 -16.28 1.31
N LYS A 49 4.94 -17.56 1.57
CA LYS A 49 4.47 -18.30 2.74
C LYS A 49 5.41 -18.20 3.94
N ARG A 50 6.64 -17.74 3.72
CA ARG A 50 7.68 -17.61 4.75
C ARG A 50 8.45 -16.30 4.57
N SER A 51 8.76 -15.65 5.69
CA SER A 51 9.57 -14.44 5.74
C SER A 51 11.05 -14.73 5.49
N VAL A 52 11.78 -13.72 5.04
CA VAL A 52 13.25 -13.74 4.99
C VAL A 52 13.81 -13.42 6.37
N ASN A 53 14.85 -14.15 6.79
CA ASN A 53 15.58 -13.89 8.03
C ASN A 53 16.90 -13.15 7.74
N PRO A 54 17.58 -12.56 8.75
CA PRO A 54 18.81 -11.78 8.53
C PRO A 54 19.92 -12.58 7.86
N LYS A 55 20.15 -13.83 8.29
CA LYS A 55 21.18 -14.71 7.73
C LYS A 55 20.97 -14.96 6.23
N LEU A 56 19.73 -15.19 5.81
CA LEU A 56 19.37 -15.38 4.42
C LEU A 56 19.48 -14.09 3.62
N SER A 57 19.10 -12.93 4.19
CA SER A 57 19.27 -11.63 3.53
C SER A 57 20.72 -11.37 3.18
N ILE A 58 21.65 -11.58 4.13
CA ILE A 58 23.09 -11.41 3.91
C ILE A 58 23.56 -12.29 2.74
N ARG A 59 23.18 -13.58 2.74
CA ARG A 59 23.58 -14.51 1.68
C ARG A 59 22.98 -14.15 0.33
N LEU A 60 21.71 -13.73 0.29
CA LEU A 60 21.05 -13.27 -0.93
C LEU A 60 21.69 -11.98 -1.47
N GLY A 61 22.04 -11.03 -0.59
CA GLY A 61 22.71 -9.79 -0.97
C GLY A 61 24.04 -10.07 -1.68
N LYS A 62 24.89 -10.89 -1.04
CA LYS A 62 26.17 -11.33 -1.62
C LYS A 62 26.00 -11.99 -2.99
N GLN A 63 25.07 -12.93 -3.12
CA GLN A 63 24.88 -13.69 -4.37
C GLN A 63 24.21 -12.86 -5.49
N LEU A 64 23.36 -11.90 -5.13
CA LEU A 64 22.61 -11.11 -6.11
C LEU A 64 23.26 -9.76 -6.44
N GLY A 65 24.31 -9.37 -5.73
CA GLY A 65 25.05 -8.13 -5.91
C GLY A 65 24.27 -6.91 -5.40
N VAL A 66 23.68 -7.02 -4.20
CA VAL A 66 22.99 -5.93 -3.51
C VAL A 66 23.40 -5.89 -2.05
N GLU A 67 23.04 -4.80 -1.36
CA GLU A 67 23.28 -4.65 0.07
C GLU A 67 22.72 -5.84 0.87
N GLU A 68 23.48 -6.26 1.89
CA GLU A 68 23.20 -7.45 2.69
C GLU A 68 21.87 -7.34 3.46
N ASP A 69 21.43 -6.12 3.77
CA ASP A 69 20.20 -5.81 4.47
C ASP A 69 18.99 -5.58 3.56
N TYR A 70 19.18 -5.55 2.23
CA TYR A 70 18.14 -5.21 1.25
C TYR A 70 16.83 -6.00 1.45
N PHE A 71 16.93 -7.33 1.60
CA PHE A 71 15.75 -8.17 1.77
C PHE A 71 15.13 -8.04 3.16
N MET A 72 15.91 -7.75 4.20
CA MET A 72 15.41 -7.47 5.55
C MET A 72 14.66 -6.14 5.62
N LEU A 73 15.14 -5.09 4.98
CA LEU A 73 14.45 -3.79 4.90
C LEU A 73 13.08 -3.93 4.22
N LEU A 74 13.04 -4.73 3.16
CA LEU A 74 11.80 -5.05 2.45
C LEU A 74 10.87 -5.92 3.30
N GLN A 75 11.41 -6.91 4.03
CA GLN A 75 10.66 -7.77 4.94
C GLN A 75 10.02 -6.94 6.05
N ALA A 76 10.79 -6.07 6.71
CA ALA A 76 10.30 -5.19 7.76
C ALA A 76 9.16 -4.30 7.26
N SER A 77 9.34 -3.68 6.08
CA SER A 77 8.31 -2.85 5.46
C SER A 77 7.04 -3.63 5.13
N TYR A 78 7.18 -4.86 4.64
CA TYR A 78 6.05 -5.76 4.38
C TYR A 78 5.34 -6.19 5.66
N ASP A 79 6.08 -6.56 6.69
CA ASP A 79 5.52 -7.02 7.97
C ASP A 79 4.78 -5.89 8.68
N VAL A 80 5.28 -4.65 8.62
CA VAL A 80 4.55 -3.46 9.09
C VAL A 80 3.23 -3.30 8.35
N LYS A 81 3.23 -3.33 7.01
CA LYS A 81 2.01 -3.23 6.21
C LYS A 81 1.01 -4.35 6.52
N LYS A 82 1.51 -5.58 6.66
CA LYS A 82 0.70 -6.77 7.01
C LYS A 82 0.14 -6.68 8.42
N ALA A 83 0.91 -6.15 9.37
CA ALA A 83 0.46 -5.88 10.73
C ALA A 83 -0.67 -4.85 10.68
N TYR A 84 -0.48 -3.69 10.04
CA TYR A 84 -1.53 -2.68 9.85
C TYR A 84 -2.83 -3.26 9.28
N GLN A 85 -2.74 -4.17 8.30
CA GLN A 85 -3.91 -4.85 7.74
C GLN A 85 -4.58 -5.84 8.72
N LYS A 86 -3.81 -6.51 9.57
CA LYS A 86 -4.30 -7.50 10.55
C LYS A 86 -4.88 -6.87 11.80
N THR A 87 -4.31 -5.78 12.31
CA THR A 87 -4.76 -5.17 13.58
C THR A 87 -6.12 -4.49 13.48
N GLY A 88 -6.82 -4.56 12.34
CA GLY A 88 -8.19 -4.05 12.23
C GLY A 88 -8.32 -2.53 12.35
N ASN A 89 -7.20 -1.79 12.46
CA ASN A 89 -7.16 -0.36 12.15
C ASN A 89 -7.29 -0.20 10.63
N LYS A 90 -8.43 -0.65 10.06
CA LYS A 90 -9.02 0.08 8.96
C LYS A 90 -9.24 1.46 9.55
N LEU A 91 -8.30 2.38 9.32
CA LEU A 91 -8.55 3.79 9.46
C LEU A 91 -9.79 4.02 8.59
N ILE A 92 -10.93 4.16 9.26
CA ILE A 92 -12.20 4.50 8.67
C ILE A 92 -12.63 5.79 9.34
N PRO A 93 -13.28 6.70 8.58
CA PRO A 93 -13.96 7.81 9.20
C PRO A 93 -15.10 7.28 10.06
N ASN A 94 -15.68 8.16 10.87
CA ASN A 94 -16.92 7.88 11.57
C ASN A 94 -18.06 7.66 10.57
N LEU A 95 -18.32 6.40 10.23
CA LEU A 95 -19.30 6.00 9.21
C LEU A 95 -20.73 6.45 9.56
N LYS A 96 -21.04 6.76 10.83
CA LYS A 96 -22.35 7.30 11.22
C LYS A 96 -22.59 8.70 10.64
N LEU A 97 -21.51 9.42 10.32
CA LEU A 97 -21.56 10.77 9.76
C LEU A 97 -21.60 10.77 8.23
N ILE A 98 -21.50 9.61 7.58
CA ILE A 98 -21.45 9.49 6.12
C ILE A 98 -22.62 8.66 5.58
N ARG A 99 -23.46 9.27 4.75
CA ARG A 99 -24.59 8.56 4.13
C ARG A 99 -24.10 7.56 3.08
N LYS A 100 -24.54 6.31 3.22
CA LYS A 100 -24.25 5.24 2.26
C LYS A 100 -24.65 5.60 0.81
N ALA A 101 -25.71 6.39 0.63
CA ALA A 101 -26.22 6.81 -0.68
C ALA A 101 -25.20 7.59 -1.55
N ILE A 102 -24.19 8.23 -0.94
CA ILE A 102 -23.12 8.92 -1.68
C ILE A 102 -22.31 7.93 -2.52
N PHE A 103 -22.20 6.69 -2.04
CA PHE A 103 -21.47 5.59 -2.66
C PHE A 103 -22.43 4.54 -3.24
N TRP A 104 -23.52 4.96 -3.87
CA TRP A 104 -24.55 4.06 -4.42
C TRP A 104 -24.02 3.00 -5.41
N ASP A 105 -22.89 3.29 -6.06
CA ASP A 105 -22.20 2.43 -7.04
C ASP A 105 -21.07 1.58 -6.43
N THR A 106 -20.91 1.57 -5.10
CA THR A 106 -19.82 0.86 -4.41
C THR A 106 -20.32 0.21 -3.12
N ASP A 107 -19.86 -1.02 -2.84
CA ASP A 107 -20.15 -1.68 -1.57
C ASP A 107 -19.50 -0.89 -0.40
N PHE A 108 -20.29 -0.09 0.29
CA PHE A 108 -19.86 0.87 1.31
C PHE A 108 -19.02 0.22 2.41
N ASP A 109 -19.42 -0.97 2.85
CA ASP A 109 -18.80 -1.68 3.98
C ASP A 109 -17.44 -2.31 3.59
N LYS A 110 -17.16 -2.37 2.27
CA LYS A 110 -15.89 -2.85 1.69
C LYS A 110 -14.99 -1.73 1.16
N ILE A 111 -15.37 -0.47 1.32
CA ILE A 111 -14.53 0.66 0.90
C ILE A 111 -13.21 0.63 1.69
N ASP A 112 -12.10 0.62 0.95
CA ASP A 112 -10.77 0.88 1.50
C ASP A 112 -10.54 2.40 1.54
N TRP A 113 -10.76 2.98 2.71
CA TRP A 113 -10.71 4.43 2.93
C TRP A 113 -9.31 5.02 2.76
N LEU A 114 -8.25 4.24 2.93
CA LEU A 114 -6.90 4.72 2.69
C LEU A 114 -6.52 4.61 1.22
N LYS A 115 -6.75 3.44 0.62
CA LYS A 115 -6.37 3.17 -0.77
C LYS A 115 -7.14 4.03 -1.77
N ASN A 116 -8.41 4.30 -1.50
CA ASN A 116 -9.29 5.05 -2.42
C ASN A 116 -9.46 6.53 -2.02
N LYS A 117 -8.57 7.07 -1.18
CA LYS A 117 -8.62 8.42 -0.61
C LYS A 117 -9.04 9.50 -1.60
N ARG A 118 -8.38 9.58 -2.76
CA ARG A 118 -8.70 10.58 -3.79
C ARG A 118 -10.14 10.50 -4.31
N ALA A 119 -10.60 9.29 -4.63
CA ALA A 119 -11.96 9.08 -5.14
C ALA A 119 -13.01 9.40 -4.08
N ILE A 120 -12.74 9.05 -2.82
CA ILE A 120 -13.60 9.34 -1.67
C ILE A 120 -13.70 10.85 -1.43
N ILE A 121 -12.57 11.55 -1.35
CA ILE A 121 -12.53 13.01 -1.18
C ILE A 121 -13.30 13.69 -2.30
N LYS A 122 -13.01 13.34 -3.57
CA LYS A 122 -13.72 13.90 -4.73
C LYS A 122 -15.23 13.72 -4.59
N ARG A 123 -15.67 12.49 -4.30
CA ARG A 123 -17.09 12.14 -4.23
C ARG A 123 -17.83 12.86 -3.10
N ILE A 124 -17.20 12.98 -1.93
CA ILE A 124 -17.81 13.68 -0.78
C ILE A 124 -17.82 15.20 -1.00
N PHE A 125 -16.79 15.78 -1.61
CA PHE A 125 -16.83 17.20 -1.98
C PHE A 125 -17.84 17.50 -3.10
N GLU A 126 -18.14 16.53 -3.97
CA GLU A 126 -19.15 16.67 -5.03
C GLU A 126 -20.60 16.54 -4.53
N ARG A 127 -20.87 15.61 -3.60
CA ARG A 127 -22.24 15.14 -3.28
C ARG A 127 -22.56 15.14 -1.79
N GLY A 128 -21.56 15.36 -0.94
CA GLY A 128 -21.70 15.36 0.51
C GLY A 128 -22.23 16.69 1.05
N ASN A 129 -22.71 16.64 2.28
CA ASN A 129 -23.14 17.79 3.06
C ASN A 129 -21.99 18.30 3.97
N ASP A 130 -22.28 19.37 4.72
CA ASP A 130 -21.33 20.01 5.61
C ASP A 130 -20.79 19.12 6.74
N ILE A 131 -21.54 18.10 7.16
CA ILE A 131 -21.12 17.14 8.20
C ILE A 131 -20.14 16.14 7.59
N GLU A 132 -20.48 15.62 6.42
CA GLU A 132 -19.68 14.64 5.68
C GLU A 132 -18.33 15.21 5.25
N ILE A 133 -18.32 16.46 4.76
CA ILE A 133 -17.08 17.13 4.36
C ILE A 133 -16.17 17.36 5.58
N ARG A 134 -16.75 17.80 6.71
CA ARG A 134 -15.98 18.00 7.96
C ARG A 134 -15.41 16.71 8.50
N GLU A 135 -16.16 15.61 8.43
CA GLU A 135 -15.65 14.30 8.83
C GLU A 135 -14.48 13.86 7.95
N ILE A 136 -14.54 14.07 6.64
CA ILE A 136 -13.43 13.75 5.73
C ILE A 136 -12.19 14.60 5.99
N LEU A 137 -12.36 15.89 6.30
CA LEU A 137 -11.26 16.77 6.70
C LEU A 137 -10.62 16.32 8.02
N ASN A 138 -11.43 15.92 9.00
CA ASN A 138 -10.95 15.41 10.29
C ASN A 138 -10.21 14.08 10.12
N PHE A 139 -10.78 13.16 9.33
CA PHE A 139 -10.25 11.82 9.14
C PHE A 139 -8.94 11.79 8.35
N TYR A 140 -8.84 12.54 7.25
CA TYR A 140 -7.61 12.56 6.43
C TYR A 140 -6.63 13.68 6.79
N GLY A 141 -7.09 14.73 7.47
CA GLY A 141 -6.35 15.96 7.69
C GLY A 141 -6.47 16.94 6.52
N THR A 142 -6.62 18.23 6.83
CA THR A 142 -6.82 19.30 5.84
C THR A 142 -5.67 19.43 4.86
N ALA A 143 -4.41 19.32 5.31
CA ALA A 143 -3.23 19.40 4.43
C ALA A 143 -3.23 18.31 3.35
N ASP A 144 -3.53 17.08 3.76
CA ASP A 144 -3.62 15.93 2.88
C ASP A 144 -4.80 16.03 1.90
N VAL A 145 -5.95 16.53 2.36
CA VAL A 145 -7.11 16.79 1.50
C VAL A 145 -6.81 17.87 0.46
N LYS A 146 -6.13 18.98 0.86
CA LYS A 146 -5.64 20.00 -0.07
C LYS A 146 -4.69 19.40 -1.11
N HIS A 147 -3.78 18.51 -0.70
CA HIS A 147 -2.88 17.83 -1.63
C HIS A 147 -3.64 16.96 -2.65
N GLU A 148 -4.58 16.13 -2.19
CA GLU A 148 -5.37 15.27 -3.10
C GLU A 148 -6.26 16.07 -4.04
N ILE A 149 -6.84 17.19 -3.59
CA ILE A 149 -7.68 18.05 -4.44
C ILE A 149 -6.87 18.71 -5.56
N ARG A 150 -5.61 19.08 -5.33
CA ARG A 150 -4.73 19.56 -6.42
C ARG A 150 -4.47 18.48 -7.47
N ASN A 151 -4.47 17.21 -7.07
CA ASN A 151 -4.29 16.06 -7.96
C ASN A 151 -5.61 15.57 -8.58
N ILE A 152 -6.75 16.07 -8.11
CA ILE A 152 -8.06 15.85 -8.71
C ILE A 152 -8.21 16.93 -9.79
N GLY A 153 -8.25 16.53 -11.07
CA GLY A 153 -8.57 17.45 -12.15
C GLY A 153 -9.94 18.12 -11.96
N SER A 154 -10.30 19.10 -12.79
CA SER A 154 -11.57 19.82 -12.68
C SER A 154 -12.76 18.86 -12.61
N SER A 155 -13.54 18.93 -11.52
CA SER A 155 -14.85 18.30 -11.48
C SER A 155 -15.84 19.15 -12.28
N TYR A 156 -16.73 18.50 -13.03
CA TYR A 156 -17.80 19.17 -13.79
C TYR A 156 -18.96 19.67 -12.89
N LEU A 157 -18.92 19.37 -11.59
CA LEU A 157 -19.96 19.78 -10.65
C LEU A 157 -19.55 21.06 -9.92
N ASP A 158 -20.38 22.11 -10.03
CA ASP A 158 -20.20 23.38 -9.32
C ASP A 158 -20.08 23.21 -7.80
N SER A 159 -20.76 22.20 -7.24
CA SER A 159 -20.71 21.87 -5.81
C SER A 159 -19.28 21.58 -5.35
N PHE A 160 -18.46 20.93 -6.17
CA PHE A 160 -17.07 20.64 -5.85
C PHE A 160 -16.27 21.92 -5.64
N SER A 161 -16.25 22.81 -6.64
CA SER A 161 -15.52 24.09 -6.57
C SER A 161 -16.01 24.97 -5.41
N LYS A 162 -17.33 25.04 -5.19
CA LYS A 162 -17.92 25.76 -4.05
C LYS A 162 -17.47 25.19 -2.71
N ASN A 163 -17.48 23.87 -2.56
CA ASN A 163 -17.05 23.22 -1.32
C ASN A 163 -15.54 23.34 -1.10
N VAL A 164 -14.72 23.26 -2.15
CA VAL A 164 -13.28 23.52 -2.05
C VAL A 164 -13.04 24.95 -1.55
N ALA A 165 -13.69 25.95 -2.15
CA ALA A 165 -13.55 27.34 -1.71
C ALA A 165 -14.05 27.55 -0.27
N LYS A 166 -15.17 26.91 0.11
CA LYS A 166 -15.76 27.05 1.46
C LYS A 166 -14.90 26.45 2.57
N TYR A 167 -14.27 25.30 2.31
CA TYR A 167 -13.62 24.51 3.36
C TYR A 167 -12.09 24.53 3.33
N LEU A 168 -11.49 24.92 2.20
CA LEU A 168 -10.05 24.81 1.96
C LEU A 168 -9.40 26.10 1.49
N SER A 169 -10.14 27.22 1.49
CA SER A 169 -9.57 28.57 1.42
C SER A 169 -8.48 28.77 2.46
#